data_AF-A0A166IG91-F1
#
_entry.id   AF-A0A166IG91-F1
#
_cell.length_a   1.000
_cell.length_b   1.000
_cell.length_c   1.000
_cell.angle_alpha   90.00
_cell.angle_beta   90.00
_cell.angle_gamma   90.00
#
_symmetry.space_group_name_H-M   'P 1'
#
loop_
_entity.id
_entity.type
_entity.pdbx_description
1 polymer ?
#
loop_
_entity_poly.entity_id
_entity_poly.type
_entity_poly.pdbx_seq_one_letter_code
_entity_poly.pdbx_strand_id
1 'polypeptide(L)'
;MSHRVNLNSILPVEVLTTIIVDRIVDDRSFTSPPSHVKHSYLADVALSISHVCRLWRTIALGPSGKRLWTHAPSRHTAACVEAFMQRSHPLPVFLRIEAVFPRGQKPTSSSLPALQMALRHSARVNTMTVEFDIGNGGGDFDEEVFNYGVTEKYLKMVNLLDHHSFPALEYMSWTTWINIDQHTFSPNFFKMEIPASMKRLFLQNTEFNSSLAVLRAPLTSLVLHQCGSWSGIDDFITTLRNMPFLETLAISSEGYSALDSSDIPSQHHHRSVQLCHLTRLALHDTLQVVPLLFTCMQAPKTCRVDLRLQMYPIHFDVDRYWDHWGILESALREHFESTAFTRLTVSGAGKDDDRFSLCALSPTIPALNIGFNSHYQEFNRLNMRLLRTLCNLLSLPCLSQPCTILVRNIDLFSARLHDRNDNFTPPSFATVREIIVTRSAVDNFVHALLRNLDRPLLPALQSIGLRETLFCGTNLHVIEPILTSLIGAVVAREHLGAVQSVKTIDFSQCRLTETAVDLLAEAVPNVEVFWDERCLSPNQLADLRHRSEPEHEGIMGDIIEEAQLPY
;
A
#
# COMPACT_ATOMS: atom_id res chain seq x y z
N MET A 1 43.70 12.97 -26.67
CA MET A 1 42.70 13.10 -27.77
C MET A 1 41.58 12.11 -27.50
N SER A 2 40.37 12.57 -27.12
CA SER A 2 39.23 11.66 -26.94
C SER A 2 38.56 11.43 -28.29
N HIS A 3 38.48 10.17 -28.72
CA HIS A 3 37.68 9.80 -29.89
C HIS A 3 36.20 10.04 -29.55
N ARG A 4 35.64 11.15 -30.03
CA ARG A 4 34.18 11.35 -29.99
C ARG A 4 33.54 10.41 -30.99
N VAL A 5 32.94 9.34 -30.47
CA VAL A 5 32.12 8.42 -31.26
C VAL A 5 30.89 9.17 -31.75
N ASN A 6 30.73 9.30 -33.07
CA ASN A 6 29.53 9.89 -33.66
C ASN A 6 28.40 8.86 -33.65
N LEU A 7 27.56 8.91 -32.62
CA LEU A 7 26.42 7.99 -32.47
C LEU A 7 25.47 8.02 -33.68
N ASN A 8 25.35 9.16 -34.37
CA ASN A 8 24.45 9.31 -35.53
C ASN A 8 24.92 8.53 -36.76
N SER A 9 26.19 8.14 -36.84
CA SER A 9 26.69 7.29 -37.94
C SER A 9 26.69 5.80 -37.60
N ILE A 10 26.42 5.44 -36.34
CA ILE A 10 26.53 4.07 -35.83
C ILE A 10 25.15 3.46 -35.60
N LEU A 11 24.18 4.26 -35.13
CA LEU A 11 22.85 3.76 -34.84
C LEU A 11 21.94 3.85 -36.09
N PRO A 12 21.28 2.74 -36.48
CA PRO A 12 20.20 2.77 -37.46
C PRO A 12 19.06 3.70 -37.02
N VAL A 13 18.36 4.28 -37.99
CA VAL A 13 17.24 5.22 -37.74
C VAL A 13 16.12 4.56 -36.94
N GLU A 14 15.93 3.25 -37.10
CA GLU A 14 14.95 2.43 -36.40
C GLU A 14 15.29 2.33 -34.91
N VAL A 15 16.55 2.01 -34.59
CA VAL A 15 17.04 1.91 -33.20
C VAL A 15 16.93 3.28 -32.53
N LEU A 16 17.31 4.33 -33.24
CA LEU A 16 17.23 5.69 -32.73
C LEU A 16 15.77 6.11 -32.51
N THR A 17 14.84 5.69 -33.37
CA THR A 17 13.41 5.94 -33.20
C THR A 17 12.87 5.22 -31.96
N THR A 18 13.21 3.94 -31.75
CA THR A 18 12.79 3.20 -30.55
C THR A 18 13.35 3.82 -29.26
N ILE A 19 14.62 4.28 -29.28
CA ILE A 19 15.21 4.97 -28.13
C ILE A 19 14.49 6.30 -27.88
N ILE A 20 14.32 7.12 -28.92
CA ILE A 20 13.75 8.46 -28.79
C ILE A 20 12.27 8.41 -28.43
N VAL A 21 11.50 7.53 -29.04
CA VAL A 21 10.04 7.53 -28.94
C VAL A 21 9.59 6.59 -27.84
N ASP A 22 9.91 5.30 -27.93
CA ASP A 22 9.31 4.30 -27.04
C ASP A 22 9.90 4.38 -25.65
N ARG A 23 11.23 4.55 -25.52
CA ARG A 23 11.84 4.62 -24.19
C ARG A 23 11.59 5.93 -23.46
N ILE A 24 11.44 7.05 -24.16
CA ILE A 24 11.25 8.36 -23.50
C ILE A 24 9.78 8.62 -23.22
N VAL A 25 8.86 8.27 -24.13
CA VAL A 25 7.42 8.51 -23.90
C VAL A 25 6.88 7.57 -22.83
N ASP A 26 7.36 6.32 -22.78
CA ASP A 26 6.90 5.30 -21.82
C ASP A 26 7.71 5.30 -20.51
N ASP A 27 8.69 6.19 -20.37
CA ASP A 27 9.46 6.29 -19.12
C ASP A 27 8.63 7.03 -18.06
N ARG A 28 8.41 6.31 -16.96
CA ARG A 28 7.61 6.75 -15.81
C ARG A 28 8.02 8.13 -15.31
N SER A 29 9.31 8.47 -15.35
CA SER A 29 9.83 9.76 -14.88
C SER A 29 9.27 10.97 -15.64
N PHE A 30 8.79 10.79 -16.87
CA PHE A 30 8.19 11.85 -17.68
C PHE A 30 6.68 12.00 -17.45
N THR A 31 6.03 10.95 -16.93
CA THR A 31 4.61 10.95 -16.57
C THR A 31 4.37 11.23 -15.08
N SER A 32 5.36 10.95 -14.22
CA SER A 32 5.26 11.09 -12.77
C SER A 32 5.05 12.55 -12.31
N PRO A 33 4.44 12.75 -11.13
CA PRO A 33 4.40 14.04 -10.44
C PRO A 33 5.83 14.63 -10.29
N PRO A 34 6.01 15.96 -10.22
CA PRO A 34 7.30 16.61 -10.11
C PRO A 34 7.83 16.57 -8.67
N SER A 35 7.30 15.68 -7.81
CA SER A 35 7.70 15.51 -6.41
C SER A 35 9.20 15.28 -6.23
N HIS A 36 9.90 14.88 -7.29
CA HIS A 36 11.34 14.99 -7.38
C HIS A 36 11.80 16.06 -8.38
N VAL A 37 12.57 17.01 -7.86
CA VAL A 37 13.24 18.17 -8.53
C VAL A 37 14.03 17.80 -9.79
N LYS A 38 14.28 16.51 -10.02
CA LYS A 38 15.11 16.01 -11.10
C LYS A 38 14.33 15.53 -12.33
N HIS A 39 13.00 15.50 -12.31
CA HIS A 39 12.23 15.01 -13.44
C HIS A 39 12.02 16.10 -14.49
N SER A 40 12.52 15.85 -15.69
CA SER A 40 12.38 16.72 -16.85
C SER A 40 10.97 16.66 -17.41
N TYR A 41 10.36 17.82 -17.65
CA TYR A 41 9.05 17.93 -18.28
C TYR A 41 9.11 17.41 -19.72
N LEU A 42 8.27 16.42 -20.09
CA LEU A 42 8.39 15.73 -21.39
C LEU A 42 8.38 16.69 -22.57
N ALA A 43 7.61 17.79 -22.50
CA ALA A 43 7.60 18.76 -23.59
C ALA A 43 8.98 19.42 -23.80
N ASP A 44 9.72 19.71 -22.72
CA ASP A 44 11.07 20.28 -22.80
C ASP A 44 12.04 19.26 -23.44
N VAL A 45 11.84 17.99 -23.13
CA VAL A 45 12.62 16.87 -23.65
C VAL A 45 12.33 16.66 -25.14
N ALA A 46 11.05 16.65 -25.54
CA ALA A 46 10.63 16.57 -26.93
C ALA A 46 11.18 17.74 -27.76
N LEU A 47 11.12 18.97 -27.21
CA LEU A 47 11.75 20.13 -27.82
C LEU A 47 13.25 19.93 -27.96
N SER A 48 13.94 19.52 -26.90
CA SER A 48 15.40 19.30 -26.91
C SER A 48 15.81 18.26 -27.96
N ILE A 49 15.14 17.11 -28.02
CA ILE A 49 15.35 16.05 -29.00
C ILE A 49 15.22 16.60 -30.43
N SER A 50 14.17 17.38 -30.69
CA SER A 50 13.91 17.95 -32.02
C SER A 50 14.95 19.02 -32.47
N HIS A 51 15.87 19.42 -31.58
CA HIS A 51 16.94 20.39 -31.85
C HIS A 51 18.35 19.79 -31.77
N VAL A 52 18.51 18.48 -31.50
CA VAL A 52 19.84 17.84 -31.46
C VAL A 52 20.54 17.88 -32.81
N CYS A 53 19.89 17.39 -33.87
CA CYS A 53 20.37 17.45 -35.25
C CYS A 53 19.23 17.23 -36.25
N ARG A 54 19.52 17.37 -37.56
CA ARG A 54 18.51 17.19 -38.62
C ARG A 54 17.89 15.79 -38.62
N LEU A 55 18.66 14.74 -38.36
CA LEU A 55 18.16 13.37 -38.31
C LEU A 55 17.14 13.20 -37.18
N TRP A 56 17.49 13.63 -35.96
CA TRP A 56 16.61 13.52 -34.79
C TRP A 56 15.34 14.35 -34.98
N ARG A 57 15.44 15.54 -35.56
CA ARG A 57 14.28 16.35 -35.92
C ARG A 57 13.37 15.64 -36.91
N THR A 58 13.94 14.95 -37.91
CA THR A 58 13.17 14.19 -38.91
C THR A 58 12.45 13.02 -38.26
N ILE A 59 13.11 12.31 -37.33
CA ILE A 59 12.48 11.23 -36.55
C ILE A 59 11.35 11.79 -35.67
N ALA A 60 11.65 12.84 -34.90
CA ALA A 60 10.71 13.43 -33.96
C ALA A 60 9.46 13.99 -34.64
N LEU A 61 9.59 14.62 -35.80
CA LEU A 61 8.44 15.15 -36.57
C LEU A 61 7.81 14.13 -37.51
N GLY A 62 8.43 12.96 -37.67
CA GLY A 62 7.93 11.87 -38.52
C GLY A 62 6.75 11.11 -37.89
N PRO A 63 6.16 10.15 -38.61
CA PRO A 63 5.01 9.38 -38.14
C PRO A 63 5.25 8.69 -36.78
N SER A 64 6.42 8.07 -36.60
CA SER A 64 6.79 7.40 -35.35
C SER A 64 7.02 8.39 -34.21
N GLY A 65 7.56 9.58 -34.51
CA GLY A 65 7.83 10.63 -33.52
C GLY A 65 6.59 11.33 -32.98
N LYS A 66 5.40 11.12 -33.56
CA LYS A 66 4.15 11.78 -33.14
C LYS A 66 3.84 11.61 -31.65
N ARG A 67 4.20 10.46 -31.05
CA ARG A 67 4.03 10.17 -29.62
C ARG A 67 4.78 11.13 -28.71
N LEU A 68 5.89 11.73 -29.17
CA LEU A 68 6.62 12.75 -28.40
C LEU A 68 5.81 14.03 -28.16
N TRP A 69 4.79 14.27 -28.98
CA TRP A 69 4.01 15.50 -28.97
C TRP A 69 2.62 15.32 -28.35
N THR A 70 2.29 14.13 -27.83
CA THR A 70 0.97 13.84 -27.24
C THR A 70 0.79 14.49 -25.88
N HIS A 71 1.86 14.94 -25.22
CA HIS A 71 1.80 15.66 -23.95
C HIS A 71 1.59 17.16 -24.17
N ALA A 72 0.45 17.68 -23.74
CA ALA A 72 0.15 19.09 -23.87
C ALA A 72 1.11 19.95 -23.02
N PRO A 73 1.88 20.89 -23.63
CA PRO A 73 2.87 21.69 -22.93
C PRO A 73 2.21 22.85 -22.16
N SER A 74 1.37 22.55 -21.16
CA SER A 74 0.59 23.53 -20.38
C SER A 74 1.43 24.58 -19.64
N ARG A 75 2.73 24.35 -19.41
CA ARG A 75 3.68 25.36 -18.86
C ARG A 75 4.16 26.40 -19.88
N HIS A 76 3.89 26.20 -21.18
CA HIS A 76 4.38 27.02 -22.27
C HIS A 76 3.35 28.04 -22.75
N THR A 77 3.62 28.67 -23.90
CA THR A 77 2.67 29.55 -24.58
C THR A 77 1.57 28.74 -25.28
N ALA A 78 0.40 29.37 -25.48
CA ALA A 78 -0.70 28.76 -26.25
C ALA A 78 -0.26 28.32 -27.66
N ALA A 79 0.60 29.09 -28.35
CA ALA A 79 1.13 28.71 -29.66
C ALA A 79 1.98 27.43 -29.62
N CYS A 80 2.74 27.20 -28.53
CA CYS A 80 3.48 25.97 -28.34
C CYS A 80 2.53 24.78 -28.17
N VAL A 81 1.48 24.94 -27.35
CA VAL A 81 0.44 23.91 -27.18
C VAL A 81 -0.21 23.56 -28.51
N GLU A 82 -0.65 24.55 -29.28
CA GLU A 82 -1.26 24.32 -30.59
C GLU A 82 -0.33 23.53 -31.53
N ALA A 83 0.96 23.87 -31.58
CA ALA A 83 1.93 23.14 -32.38
C ALA A 83 2.07 21.67 -31.94
N PHE A 84 2.05 21.37 -30.64
CA PHE A 84 2.05 20.00 -30.12
C PHE A 84 0.76 19.24 -30.50
N MET A 85 -0.39 19.89 -30.36
CA MET A 85 -1.70 19.29 -30.69
C MET A 85 -1.83 18.96 -32.18
N GLN A 86 -1.25 19.79 -33.06
CA GLN A 86 -1.17 19.54 -34.49
C GLN A 86 -0.22 18.39 -34.83
N ARG A 87 0.97 18.35 -34.23
CA ARG A 87 1.99 17.31 -34.49
C ARG A 87 1.57 15.93 -34.01
N SER A 88 0.85 15.86 -32.88
CA SER A 88 0.36 14.59 -32.34
C SER A 88 -0.85 14.02 -33.09
N HIS A 89 -1.55 14.80 -33.91
CA HIS A 89 -2.80 14.36 -34.55
C HIS A 89 -2.59 13.10 -35.45
N PRO A 90 -3.47 12.08 -35.36
CA PRO A 90 -4.71 12.00 -34.59
C PRO A 90 -4.58 11.32 -33.21
N LEU A 91 -3.36 11.13 -32.69
CA LEU A 91 -3.14 10.36 -31.47
C LEU A 91 -3.86 10.98 -30.25
N PRO A 92 -4.20 10.14 -29.24
CA PRO A 92 -4.69 10.62 -27.96
C PRO A 92 -3.70 11.58 -27.28
N VAL A 93 -4.24 12.46 -26.44
CA VAL A 93 -3.51 13.54 -25.78
C VAL A 93 -3.46 13.29 -24.28
N PHE A 94 -2.27 13.46 -23.72
CA PHE A 94 -2.05 13.54 -22.28
C PHE A 94 -2.13 15.01 -21.84
N LEU A 95 -3.08 15.32 -20.96
CA LEU A 95 -3.27 16.66 -20.40
C LEU A 95 -2.81 16.70 -18.94
N ARG A 96 -1.81 17.55 -18.67
CA ARG A 96 -1.35 17.84 -17.31
C ARG A 96 -1.72 19.23 -16.88
N ILE A 97 -2.37 19.33 -15.74
CA ILE A 97 -2.78 20.58 -15.10
C ILE A 97 -2.12 20.61 -13.75
N GLU A 98 -1.36 21.66 -13.46
CA GLU A 98 -0.70 21.74 -12.17
C GLU A 98 -0.57 23.16 -11.63
N ALA A 99 -0.59 23.26 -10.31
CA ALA A 99 -0.08 24.42 -9.57
C ALA A 99 0.59 23.89 -8.29
N VAL A 100 1.91 23.68 -8.39
CA VAL A 100 2.74 23.05 -7.36
C VAL A 100 3.76 24.05 -6.86
N PHE A 101 3.87 24.13 -5.53
CA PHE A 101 4.69 25.11 -4.82
C PHE A 101 5.62 24.40 -3.84
N PRO A 102 6.64 23.67 -4.34
CA PRO A 102 7.49 22.88 -3.46
C PRO A 102 8.33 23.80 -2.57
N ARG A 103 8.54 23.38 -1.32
CA ARG A 103 9.34 24.13 -0.35
C ARG A 103 10.75 24.40 -0.89
N GLY A 104 11.14 25.68 -0.90
CA GLY A 104 12.47 26.12 -1.36
C GLY A 104 12.68 26.06 -2.88
N GLN A 105 11.63 25.89 -3.68
CA GLN A 105 11.74 25.79 -5.14
C GLN A 105 10.89 26.83 -5.85
N LYS A 106 11.21 27.06 -7.13
CA LYS A 106 10.41 27.96 -7.96
C LYS A 106 9.03 27.34 -8.18
N PRO A 107 7.95 28.09 -7.93
CA PRO A 107 6.59 27.69 -8.27
C PRO A 107 6.47 27.17 -9.70
N THR A 108 5.78 26.06 -9.86
CA THR A 108 5.50 25.47 -11.15
C THR A 108 4.01 25.44 -11.35
N SER A 109 3.52 26.08 -12.42
CA SER A 109 2.09 26.09 -12.68
C SER A 109 1.78 26.21 -14.16
N SER A 110 0.69 25.56 -14.57
CA SER A 110 0.14 25.67 -15.91
C SER A 110 -0.25 27.11 -16.24
N SER A 111 -0.04 27.50 -17.49
CA SER A 111 -0.47 28.78 -18.05
C SER A 111 -1.94 28.68 -18.45
N LEU A 112 -2.80 29.59 -17.95
CA LEU A 112 -4.23 29.58 -18.27
C LEU A 112 -4.51 29.65 -19.79
N PRO A 113 -3.87 30.56 -20.57
CA PRO A 113 -4.03 30.56 -22.03
C PRO A 113 -3.59 29.25 -22.70
N ALA A 114 -2.54 28.61 -22.19
CA ALA A 114 -2.04 27.34 -22.73
C ALA A 114 -3.02 26.20 -22.44
N LEU A 115 -3.56 26.15 -21.22
CA LEU A 115 -4.61 25.19 -20.85
C LEU A 115 -5.87 25.38 -21.69
N GLN A 116 -6.34 26.62 -21.86
CA GLN A 116 -7.48 26.93 -22.74
C GLN A 116 -7.25 26.44 -24.16
N MET A 117 -6.03 26.61 -24.70
CA MET A 117 -5.69 26.08 -26.02
C MET A 117 -5.72 24.55 -26.05
N ALA A 118 -5.16 23.87 -25.04
CA ALA A 118 -5.18 22.41 -24.94
C ALA A 118 -6.63 21.86 -24.89
N LEU A 119 -7.50 22.53 -24.11
CA LEU A 119 -8.89 22.13 -23.93
C LEU A 119 -9.74 22.25 -25.19
N ARG A 120 -9.33 23.03 -26.20
CA ARG A 120 -9.95 22.99 -27.55
C ARG A 120 -9.84 21.62 -28.21
N HIS A 121 -8.93 20.77 -27.72
CA HIS A 121 -8.73 19.40 -28.16
C HIS A 121 -9.20 18.37 -27.12
N SER A 122 -10.10 18.74 -26.19
CA SER A 122 -10.57 17.88 -25.09
C SER A 122 -11.13 16.51 -25.56
N ALA A 123 -11.72 16.45 -26.76
CA ALA A 123 -12.21 15.21 -27.36
C ALA A 123 -11.12 14.14 -27.61
N ARG A 124 -9.85 14.53 -27.67
CA ARG A 124 -8.69 13.62 -27.83
C ARG A 124 -7.98 13.32 -26.52
N VAL A 125 -8.34 14.00 -25.43
CA VAL A 125 -7.68 13.80 -24.14
C VAL A 125 -8.12 12.45 -23.58
N ASN A 126 -7.21 11.49 -23.55
CA ASN A 126 -7.47 10.17 -22.95
C ASN A 126 -6.89 10.02 -21.55
N THR A 127 -5.93 10.87 -21.20
CA THR A 127 -5.25 10.81 -19.92
C THR A 127 -5.17 12.22 -19.35
N MET A 128 -5.66 12.39 -18.12
CA MET A 128 -5.62 13.67 -17.41
C MET A 128 -4.98 13.50 -16.04
N THR A 129 -3.98 14.33 -15.74
CA THR A 129 -3.38 14.44 -14.41
C THR A 129 -3.55 15.87 -13.92
N VAL A 130 -4.20 16.02 -12.77
CA VAL A 130 -4.46 17.29 -12.12
C VAL A 130 -3.78 17.28 -10.76
N GLU A 131 -2.85 18.21 -10.55
CA GLU A 131 -2.02 18.23 -9.35
C GLU A 131 -1.91 19.65 -8.78
N PHE A 132 -2.48 19.84 -7.60
CA PHE A 132 -2.40 21.10 -6.89
C PHE A 132 -1.73 20.82 -5.56
N ASP A 133 -0.56 21.40 -5.34
CA ASP A 133 0.17 21.30 -4.08
C ASP A 133 0.54 22.71 -3.64
N ILE A 134 -0.33 23.26 -2.80
CA ILE A 134 -0.32 24.62 -2.27
C ILE A 134 -0.21 24.52 -0.73
N GLY A 135 0.48 23.50 -0.23
CA GLY A 135 0.64 23.28 1.20
C GLY A 135 1.51 24.35 1.85
N ASN A 136 1.25 24.64 3.14
CA ASN A 136 2.06 25.48 4.01
C ASN A 136 3.46 24.87 4.10
N GLY A 137 4.33 25.25 3.16
CA GLY A 137 5.75 25.21 3.42
C GLY A 137 5.95 26.07 4.66
N GLY A 138 6.07 25.44 5.84
CA GLY A 138 6.10 26.10 7.15
C GLY A 138 7.35 26.95 7.37
N GLY A 139 7.66 27.82 6.42
CA GLY A 139 8.60 28.91 6.52
C GLY A 139 7.82 30.22 6.47
N ASP A 140 8.44 31.27 6.98
CA ASP A 140 7.89 32.61 7.21
C ASP A 140 7.49 33.39 5.94
N PHE A 141 7.05 32.72 4.88
CA PHE A 141 6.45 33.42 3.74
C PHE A 141 5.11 34.02 4.17
N ASP A 142 4.88 35.26 3.73
CA ASP A 142 3.67 36.03 3.97
C ASP A 142 2.44 35.26 3.42
N GLU A 143 1.84 34.48 4.30
CA GLU A 143 0.90 33.39 4.03
C GLU A 143 -0.34 33.92 3.30
N GLU A 144 -0.73 35.17 3.57
CA GLU A 144 -1.95 35.78 3.03
C GLU A 144 -1.83 36.18 1.55
N VAL A 145 -0.73 36.82 1.15
CA VAL A 145 -0.58 37.35 -0.22
C VAL A 145 -0.39 36.23 -1.24
N PHE A 146 0.33 35.19 -0.83
CA PHE A 146 0.60 34.05 -1.69
C PHE A 146 -0.65 33.19 -1.90
N ASN A 147 -1.45 33.00 -0.85
CA ASN A 147 -2.60 32.10 -0.91
C ASN A 147 -3.72 32.64 -1.81
N TYR A 148 -3.96 33.96 -1.85
CA TYR A 148 -5.06 34.53 -2.63
C TYR A 148 -4.90 34.37 -4.15
N GLY A 149 -3.73 34.74 -4.70
CA GLY A 149 -3.51 34.69 -6.15
C GLY A 149 -3.44 33.26 -6.69
N VAL A 150 -2.91 32.33 -5.89
CA VAL A 150 -2.82 30.92 -6.27
C VAL A 150 -4.20 30.26 -6.22
N THR A 151 -4.99 30.52 -5.18
CA THR A 151 -6.37 30.04 -5.06
C THR A 151 -7.25 30.54 -6.20
N GLU A 152 -7.15 31.82 -6.56
CA GLU A 152 -7.89 32.35 -7.70
C GLU A 152 -7.51 31.66 -9.01
N LYS A 153 -6.21 31.41 -9.21
CA LYS A 153 -5.70 30.69 -10.39
C LYS A 153 -6.20 29.26 -10.42
N TYR A 154 -6.19 28.58 -9.29
CA TYR A 154 -6.74 27.23 -9.09
C TYR A 154 -8.22 27.19 -9.50
N LEU A 155 -9.05 28.05 -8.91
CA LEU A 155 -10.48 28.12 -9.20
C LEU A 155 -10.73 28.40 -10.69
N LYS A 156 -9.94 29.29 -11.32
CA LYS A 156 -10.02 29.52 -12.77
C LYS A 156 -9.70 28.26 -13.59
N MET A 157 -8.70 27.46 -13.20
CA MET A 157 -8.38 26.21 -13.90
C MET A 157 -9.50 25.18 -13.75
N VAL A 158 -10.02 24.97 -12.54
CA VAL A 158 -11.14 24.05 -12.29
C VAL A 158 -12.38 24.49 -13.06
N ASN A 159 -12.74 25.77 -12.99
CA ASN A 159 -13.86 26.32 -13.75
C ASN A 159 -13.71 26.11 -15.26
N LEU A 160 -12.49 26.13 -15.81
CA LEU A 160 -12.31 25.83 -17.24
C LEU A 160 -12.67 24.37 -17.59
N LEU A 161 -12.46 23.41 -16.68
CA LEU A 161 -12.79 22.01 -16.92
C LEU A 161 -14.30 21.76 -16.97
N ASP A 162 -15.08 22.50 -16.19
CA ASP A 162 -16.55 22.44 -16.21
C ASP A 162 -17.16 22.74 -17.59
N HIS A 163 -16.44 23.52 -18.41
CA HIS A 163 -16.91 23.96 -19.73
C HIS A 163 -16.53 23.00 -20.88
N HIS A 164 -15.92 21.85 -20.57
CA HIS A 164 -15.44 20.90 -21.58
C HIS A 164 -15.91 19.49 -21.28
N SER A 165 -16.03 18.68 -22.33
CA SER A 165 -16.27 17.24 -22.22
C SER A 165 -15.06 16.46 -22.70
N PHE A 166 -14.89 15.26 -22.14
CA PHE A 166 -13.72 14.41 -22.34
C PHE A 166 -14.14 12.98 -22.71
N PRO A 167 -14.79 12.78 -23.88
CA PRO A 167 -15.36 11.48 -24.26
C PRO A 167 -14.31 10.36 -24.41
N ALA A 168 -13.07 10.71 -24.72
CA ALA A 168 -11.96 9.77 -24.87
C ALA A 168 -11.20 9.49 -23.56
N LEU A 169 -11.57 10.13 -22.44
CA LEU A 169 -10.86 10.02 -21.17
C LEU A 169 -10.94 8.60 -20.63
N GLU A 170 -9.80 7.93 -20.54
CA GLU A 170 -9.61 6.57 -20.03
C GLU A 170 -9.03 6.57 -18.60
N TYR A 171 -8.17 7.54 -18.30
CA TYR A 171 -7.47 7.68 -17.02
C TYR A 171 -7.55 9.12 -16.50
N MET A 172 -7.88 9.26 -15.21
CA MET A 172 -7.85 10.52 -14.50
C MET A 172 -7.20 10.37 -13.13
N SER A 173 -6.21 11.22 -12.86
CA SER A 173 -5.62 11.40 -11.54
C SER A 173 -5.85 12.83 -11.08
N TRP A 174 -6.35 13.00 -9.86
CA TRP A 174 -6.58 14.30 -9.25
C TRP A 174 -6.06 14.32 -7.83
N THR A 175 -5.06 15.17 -7.58
CA THR A 175 -4.40 15.31 -6.28
C THR A 175 -4.45 16.77 -5.85
N THR A 176 -4.96 17.04 -4.65
CA THR A 176 -5.08 18.40 -4.10
C THR A 176 -4.53 18.47 -2.69
N TRP A 177 -3.47 19.23 -2.45
CA TRP A 177 -2.92 19.56 -1.13
C TRP A 177 -3.05 21.05 -0.92
N ILE A 178 -4.24 21.49 -0.56
CA ILE A 178 -4.55 22.90 -0.32
C ILE A 178 -4.92 23.02 1.15
N ASN A 179 -4.34 23.99 1.86
CA ASN A 179 -4.66 24.28 3.26
C ASN A 179 -5.99 25.04 3.45
N ILE A 180 -6.80 25.08 2.40
CA ILE A 180 -8.13 25.61 2.42
C ILE A 180 -9.05 24.41 2.66
N ASP A 181 -10.22 24.63 3.24
CA ASP A 181 -11.30 23.63 3.29
C ASP A 181 -11.29 22.78 2.01
N GLN A 182 -11.37 21.46 2.19
CA GLN A 182 -11.05 20.47 1.17
C GLN A 182 -11.70 20.79 -0.18
N HIS A 183 -11.03 20.46 -1.28
CA HIS A 183 -11.61 20.75 -2.59
C HIS A 183 -12.88 19.94 -2.83
N THR A 184 -14.00 20.63 -3.02
CA THR A 184 -15.23 20.06 -3.56
C THR A 184 -15.32 20.25 -5.08
N PHE A 185 -15.57 19.16 -5.81
CA PHE A 185 -15.86 19.25 -7.25
C PHE A 185 -17.11 20.08 -7.54
N SER A 186 -17.07 20.88 -8.60
CA SER A 186 -18.23 21.60 -9.11
C SER A 186 -19.32 20.63 -9.54
N PRO A 187 -20.61 20.94 -9.34
CA PRO A 187 -21.71 20.11 -9.86
C PRO A 187 -21.71 20.05 -11.40
N ASN A 188 -21.07 21.02 -12.07
CA ASN A 188 -20.95 21.08 -13.52
C ASN A 188 -19.68 20.40 -14.04
N PHE A 189 -18.95 19.67 -13.20
CA PHE A 189 -17.71 19.02 -13.60
C PHE A 189 -17.90 18.17 -14.86
N PHE A 190 -17.09 18.44 -15.88
CA PHE A 190 -17.18 17.84 -17.23
C PHE A 190 -18.54 18.01 -17.93
N LYS A 191 -19.22 19.16 -17.76
CA LYS A 191 -20.60 19.39 -18.26
C LYS A 191 -21.60 18.34 -17.77
N MET A 192 -21.30 17.66 -16.65
CA MET A 192 -22.05 16.50 -16.17
C MET A 192 -22.07 15.30 -17.12
N GLU A 193 -21.24 15.29 -18.18
CA GLU A 193 -21.11 14.14 -19.09
C GLU A 193 -20.28 13.04 -18.43
N ILE A 194 -20.75 11.80 -18.51
CA ILE A 194 -20.04 10.62 -18.02
C ILE A 194 -19.04 10.19 -19.10
N PRO A 195 -17.72 10.18 -18.83
CA PRO A 195 -16.75 9.70 -19.80
C PRO A 195 -16.87 8.18 -20.00
N ALA A 196 -17.52 7.74 -21.07
CA ALA A 196 -17.80 6.32 -21.31
C ALA A 196 -16.54 5.46 -21.47
N SER A 197 -15.40 6.07 -21.84
CA SER A 197 -14.11 5.39 -21.99
C SER A 197 -13.36 5.27 -20.66
N MET A 198 -13.79 5.94 -19.59
CA MET A 198 -13.01 6.03 -18.35
C MET A 198 -12.98 4.69 -17.62
N LYS A 199 -11.77 4.25 -17.30
CA LYS A 199 -11.46 2.98 -16.65
C LYS A 199 -10.77 3.15 -15.31
N ARG A 200 -9.95 4.19 -15.17
CA ARG A 200 -9.10 4.38 -13.99
C ARG A 200 -9.30 5.77 -13.42
N LEU A 201 -9.63 5.81 -12.14
CA LEU A 201 -9.80 7.05 -11.38
C LEU A 201 -8.96 6.97 -10.10
N PHE A 202 -8.02 7.91 -9.97
CA PHE A 202 -7.25 8.16 -8.76
C PHE A 202 -7.62 9.53 -8.22
N LEU A 203 -8.16 9.58 -7.01
CA LEU A 203 -8.44 10.82 -6.29
C LEU A 203 -7.60 10.84 -5.01
N GLN A 204 -7.00 11.99 -4.72
CA GLN A 204 -6.22 12.18 -3.51
C GLN A 204 -6.51 13.52 -2.84
N ASN A 205 -6.87 13.46 -1.55
CA ASN A 205 -7.15 14.62 -0.72
C ASN A 205 -8.21 15.56 -1.33
N THR A 206 -9.30 14.95 -1.80
CA THR A 206 -10.45 15.61 -2.43
C THR A 206 -11.76 15.21 -1.73
N GLU A 207 -12.68 16.17 -1.63
CA GLU A 207 -14.09 15.90 -1.36
C GLU A 207 -14.86 15.80 -2.67
N PHE A 208 -15.82 14.89 -2.72
CA PHE A 208 -16.70 14.72 -3.85
C PHE A 208 -18.15 14.57 -3.37
N ASN A 209 -19.03 14.18 -4.27
CA ASN A 209 -20.38 13.75 -3.93
C ASN A 209 -20.59 12.49 -4.79
N SER A 210 -21.37 11.51 -4.34
CA SER A 210 -21.69 10.33 -5.16
C SER A 210 -22.30 10.66 -6.52
N SER A 211 -22.93 11.83 -6.64
CA SER A 211 -23.45 12.36 -7.91
C SER A 211 -22.35 12.77 -8.91
N LEU A 212 -21.08 12.75 -8.51
CA LEU A 212 -19.94 13.07 -9.37
C LEU A 212 -19.95 12.15 -10.60
N ALA A 213 -20.06 12.75 -11.79
CA ALA A 213 -20.27 12.02 -13.04
C ALA A 213 -19.18 10.97 -13.33
N VAL A 214 -17.93 11.23 -12.95
CA VAL A 214 -16.82 10.30 -13.17
C VAL A 214 -16.93 9.01 -12.36
N LEU A 215 -17.64 9.01 -11.23
CA LEU A 215 -17.92 7.79 -10.45
C LEU A 215 -19.00 6.92 -11.10
N ARG A 216 -19.71 7.42 -12.11
CA ARG A 216 -20.68 6.64 -12.90
C ARG A 216 -20.07 6.05 -14.18
N ALA A 217 -18.79 6.29 -14.42
CA ALA A 217 -18.07 5.69 -15.54
C ALA A 217 -17.88 4.17 -15.32
N PRO A 218 -17.66 3.39 -16.40
CA PRO A 218 -17.41 1.94 -16.30
C PRO A 218 -15.97 1.65 -15.81
N LEU A 219 -15.69 2.06 -14.57
CA LEU A 219 -14.38 1.96 -13.93
C LEU A 219 -13.98 0.49 -13.70
N THR A 220 -12.71 0.21 -13.94
CA THR A 220 -12.02 -1.02 -13.54
C THR A 220 -11.06 -0.79 -12.37
N SER A 221 -10.62 0.46 -12.14
CA SER A 221 -9.80 0.83 -10.98
C SER A 221 -10.31 2.12 -10.35
N LEU A 222 -10.61 2.04 -9.06
CA LEU A 222 -10.96 3.20 -8.23
C LEU A 222 -10.02 3.25 -7.03
N VAL A 223 -9.27 4.34 -6.93
CA VAL A 223 -8.37 4.60 -5.80
C VAL A 223 -8.70 5.95 -5.20
N LEU A 224 -9.09 5.93 -3.93
CA LEU A 224 -9.47 7.09 -3.14
C LEU A 224 -8.49 7.19 -1.98
N HIS A 225 -7.58 8.17 -2.00
CA HIS A 225 -6.54 8.31 -0.99
C HIS A 225 -6.70 9.61 -0.20
N GLN A 226 -6.96 9.51 1.10
CA GLN A 226 -7.36 10.64 1.93
C GLN A 226 -8.57 11.37 1.35
N CYS A 227 -9.52 10.62 0.78
CA CYS A 227 -10.77 11.17 0.27
C CYS A 227 -11.93 10.74 1.17
N GLY A 228 -12.96 11.57 1.23
CA GLY A 228 -14.20 11.34 1.96
C GLY A 228 -15.25 12.34 1.51
N SER A 229 -16.53 12.02 1.71
CA SER A 229 -17.72 12.88 1.43
C SER A 229 -18.98 12.07 1.10
N TRP A 230 -18.98 10.75 1.33
CA TRP A 230 -20.21 9.99 1.22
C TRP A 230 -21.20 10.50 2.25
N SER A 231 -22.43 10.75 1.84
CA SER A 231 -23.48 11.17 2.78
C SER A 231 -23.90 10.05 3.73
N GLY A 232 -23.39 8.84 3.54
CA GLY A 232 -23.68 7.64 4.31
C GLY A 232 -23.29 6.37 3.55
N ILE A 233 -23.44 5.22 4.20
CA ILE A 233 -23.08 3.92 3.61
C ILE A 233 -23.95 3.56 2.39
N ASP A 234 -25.20 4.02 2.36
CA ASP A 234 -26.13 3.82 1.25
C ASP A 234 -25.63 4.45 -0.05
N ASP A 235 -25.01 5.61 0.09
CA ASP A 235 -24.46 6.41 -0.99
C ASP A 235 -23.23 5.73 -1.60
N PHE A 236 -22.37 5.21 -0.71
CA PHE A 236 -21.24 4.35 -1.08
C PHE A 236 -21.69 3.08 -1.81
N ILE A 237 -22.66 2.34 -1.26
CA ILE A 237 -23.24 1.13 -1.87
C ILE A 237 -23.81 1.43 -3.26
N THR A 238 -24.57 2.51 -3.38
CA THR A 238 -25.18 2.93 -4.65
C THR A 238 -24.11 3.25 -5.69
N THR A 239 -23.02 3.88 -5.25
CA THR A 239 -21.90 4.22 -6.14
C THR A 239 -21.17 2.97 -6.63
N LEU A 240 -20.83 2.04 -5.73
CA LEU A 240 -20.18 0.79 -6.12
C LEU A 240 -21.04 -0.10 -7.02
N ARG A 241 -22.37 -0.09 -6.86
CA ARG A 241 -23.29 -0.83 -7.76
C ARG A 241 -23.22 -0.38 -9.21
N ASN A 242 -22.79 0.86 -9.47
CA ASN A 242 -22.58 1.38 -10.82
C ASN A 242 -21.24 0.94 -11.43
N MET A 243 -20.41 0.18 -10.69
CA MET A 243 -19.08 -0.28 -11.12
C MET A 243 -18.96 -1.81 -11.10
N PRO A 244 -19.78 -2.56 -11.86
CA PRO A 244 -19.78 -4.02 -11.81
C PRO A 244 -18.46 -4.66 -12.31
N PHE A 245 -17.67 -3.93 -13.11
CA PHE A 245 -16.40 -4.38 -13.68
C PHE A 245 -15.18 -3.95 -12.87
N LEU A 246 -15.37 -3.50 -11.62
CA LEU A 246 -14.29 -3.03 -10.78
C LEU A 246 -13.33 -4.18 -10.43
N GLU A 247 -12.07 -4.02 -10.84
CA GLU A 247 -10.98 -4.98 -10.60
C GLU A 247 -10.10 -4.56 -9.42
N THR A 248 -9.94 -3.25 -9.22
CA THR A 248 -9.14 -2.68 -8.13
C THR A 248 -9.96 -1.63 -7.38
N LEU A 249 -10.11 -1.83 -6.07
CA LEU A 249 -10.70 -0.85 -5.17
C LEU A 249 -9.72 -0.59 -4.03
N ALA A 250 -9.27 0.66 -3.91
CA ALA A 250 -8.47 1.10 -2.78
C ALA A 250 -9.09 2.35 -2.16
N ILE A 251 -9.36 2.30 -0.86
CA ILE A 251 -9.89 3.41 -0.09
C ILE A 251 -8.97 3.61 1.10
N SER A 252 -8.37 4.79 1.19
CA SER A 252 -7.66 5.26 2.37
C SER A 252 -8.29 6.58 2.79
N SER A 253 -8.60 6.73 4.07
CA SER A 253 -9.15 7.96 4.61
C SER A 253 -8.35 8.43 5.83
N GLU A 254 -7.04 8.14 5.85
CA GLU A 254 -6.15 8.59 6.92
C GLU A 254 -6.31 10.11 7.16
N GLY A 255 -6.77 10.48 8.36
CA GLY A 255 -7.01 11.88 8.75
C GLY A 255 -8.41 12.42 8.47
N TYR A 256 -9.27 11.69 7.76
CA TYR A 256 -10.62 12.12 7.35
C TYR A 256 -11.63 10.99 7.53
N SER A 257 -12.75 11.22 8.21
CA SER A 257 -13.78 10.17 8.26
C SER A 257 -14.54 10.16 6.94
N ALA A 258 -14.42 9.09 6.14
CA ALA A 258 -15.16 8.98 4.88
C ALA A 258 -16.68 8.89 5.07
N LEU A 259 -17.10 8.45 6.25
CA LEU A 259 -18.49 8.26 6.67
C LEU A 259 -18.70 8.85 8.06
N ASP A 260 -19.87 9.45 8.30
CA ASP A 260 -20.28 9.81 9.66
C ASP A 260 -20.69 8.54 10.43
N SER A 261 -20.03 8.33 11.56
CA SER A 261 -20.28 7.27 12.54
C SER A 261 -21.74 7.11 12.98
N SER A 262 -22.52 8.18 12.89
CA SER A 262 -23.90 8.22 13.38
C SER A 262 -24.90 7.54 12.43
N ASP A 263 -24.53 7.33 11.18
CA ASP A 263 -25.36 6.69 10.16
C ASP A 263 -25.18 5.17 10.15
N ILE A 264 -25.61 4.50 11.22
CA ILE A 264 -25.70 3.04 11.22
C ILE A 264 -26.79 2.65 10.20
N PRO A 265 -26.49 1.80 9.19
CA PRO A 265 -27.48 1.39 8.21
C PRO A 265 -28.64 0.69 8.90
N SER A 266 -29.83 1.29 8.85
CA SER A 266 -31.02 0.71 9.46
C SER A 266 -31.64 -0.41 8.61
N GLN A 267 -31.25 -0.57 7.33
CA GLN A 267 -32.00 -1.40 6.38
C GLN A 267 -31.19 -2.22 5.35
N HIS A 268 -29.89 -2.00 5.17
CA HIS A 268 -29.16 -2.74 4.14
C HIS A 268 -28.77 -4.15 4.58
N HIS A 269 -29.01 -5.10 3.70
CA HIS A 269 -28.54 -6.47 3.88
C HIS A 269 -27.01 -6.51 3.78
N HIS A 270 -26.39 -7.38 4.59
CA HIS A 270 -25.00 -7.78 4.39
C HIS A 270 -24.78 -8.21 2.93
N ARG A 271 -23.62 -7.83 2.35
CA ARG A 271 -23.21 -8.18 0.98
C ARG A 271 -24.14 -7.64 -0.12
N SER A 272 -24.62 -6.42 0.06
CA SER A 272 -25.53 -5.75 -0.88
C SER A 272 -24.90 -5.39 -2.23
N VAL A 273 -23.57 -5.46 -2.37
CA VAL A 273 -22.81 -5.15 -3.59
C VAL A 273 -21.96 -6.34 -4.03
N GLN A 274 -22.24 -6.87 -5.23
CA GLN A 274 -21.43 -7.92 -5.84
C GLN A 274 -20.34 -7.32 -6.73
N LEU A 275 -19.07 -7.60 -6.41
CA LEU A 275 -17.92 -7.11 -7.16
C LEU A 275 -17.18 -8.29 -7.81
N CYS A 276 -17.84 -9.01 -8.70
CA CYS A 276 -17.37 -10.30 -9.24
C CYS A 276 -16.00 -10.27 -9.93
N HIS A 277 -15.55 -9.09 -10.37
CA HIS A 277 -14.26 -8.91 -11.05
C HIS A 277 -13.13 -8.42 -10.12
N LEU A 278 -13.43 -8.18 -8.84
CA LEU A 278 -12.48 -7.57 -7.92
C LEU A 278 -11.30 -8.51 -7.65
N THR A 279 -10.11 -8.07 -8.03
CA THR A 279 -8.83 -8.78 -7.83
C THR A 279 -8.03 -8.20 -6.68
N ARG A 280 -8.19 -6.90 -6.41
CA ARG A 280 -7.47 -6.17 -5.36
C ARG A 280 -8.44 -5.29 -4.58
N LEU A 281 -8.49 -5.50 -3.26
CA LEU A 281 -9.26 -4.69 -2.32
C LEU A 281 -8.33 -4.21 -1.22
N ALA A 282 -8.18 -2.89 -1.06
CA ALA A 282 -7.43 -2.29 0.04
C ALA A 282 -8.29 -1.25 0.77
N LEU A 283 -8.52 -1.44 2.08
CA LEU A 283 -9.33 -0.57 2.92
C LEU A 283 -8.52 -0.09 4.12
N HIS A 284 -8.16 1.18 4.14
CA HIS A 284 -7.30 1.83 5.11
C HIS A 284 -8.08 2.96 5.81
N ASP A 285 -8.73 2.63 6.90
CA ASP A 285 -9.58 3.58 7.61
C ASP A 285 -9.66 3.14 9.07
N THR A 286 -10.57 3.73 9.81
CA THR A 286 -10.83 3.48 11.21
C THR A 286 -11.46 2.10 11.41
N LEU A 287 -11.30 1.54 12.61
CA LEU A 287 -12.02 0.32 13.01
C LEU A 287 -13.55 0.48 12.92
N GLN A 288 -14.08 1.71 12.90
CA GLN A 288 -15.50 1.93 12.70
C GLN A 288 -15.92 1.78 11.24
N VAL A 289 -15.15 2.35 10.30
CA VAL A 289 -15.53 2.44 8.89
C VAL A 289 -15.20 1.16 8.13
N VAL A 290 -13.99 0.61 8.30
CA VAL A 290 -13.54 -0.57 7.53
C VAL A 290 -14.51 -1.76 7.64
N PRO A 291 -15.03 -2.13 8.82
CA PRO A 291 -15.98 -3.25 8.92
C PRO A 291 -17.30 -2.98 8.20
N LEU A 292 -17.79 -1.75 8.24
CA LEU A 292 -19.02 -1.35 7.54
C LEU A 292 -18.84 -1.43 6.03
N LEU A 293 -17.72 -0.92 5.51
CA LEU A 293 -17.40 -1.04 4.10
C LEU A 293 -17.24 -2.51 3.70
N PHE A 294 -16.49 -3.30 4.46
CA PHE A 294 -16.23 -4.70 4.13
C PHE A 294 -17.50 -5.57 4.17
N THR A 295 -18.42 -5.33 5.11
CA THR A 295 -19.67 -6.10 5.23
C THR A 295 -20.65 -5.88 4.08
N CYS A 296 -20.64 -4.71 3.44
CA CYS A 296 -21.54 -4.44 2.31
C CYS A 296 -21.03 -5.00 0.97
N MET A 297 -19.74 -5.35 0.88
CA MET A 297 -19.10 -5.82 -0.33
C MET A 297 -18.97 -7.35 -0.38
N GLN A 298 -19.26 -7.92 -1.54
CA GLN A 298 -18.98 -9.31 -1.85
C GLN A 298 -17.86 -9.38 -2.89
N ALA A 299 -16.62 -9.51 -2.40
CA ALA A 299 -15.46 -9.76 -3.25
C ALA A 299 -15.33 -11.27 -3.61
N PRO A 300 -14.70 -11.63 -4.74
CA PRO A 300 -14.34 -13.00 -5.06
C PRO A 300 -13.31 -13.54 -4.05
N LYS A 301 -13.31 -14.84 -3.80
CA LYS A 301 -12.33 -15.47 -2.89
C LYS A 301 -10.88 -15.40 -3.40
N THR A 302 -10.71 -15.22 -4.71
CA THR A 302 -9.41 -14.97 -5.35
C THR A 302 -8.93 -13.54 -5.19
N CYS A 303 -9.75 -12.65 -4.63
CA CYS A 303 -9.39 -11.26 -4.36
C CYS A 303 -8.28 -11.21 -3.30
N ARG A 304 -7.30 -10.33 -3.52
CA ARG A 304 -6.32 -9.95 -2.51
C ARG A 304 -6.93 -8.87 -1.65
N VAL A 305 -7.14 -9.16 -0.37
CA VAL A 305 -7.76 -8.24 0.58
C VAL A 305 -6.70 -7.70 1.53
N ASP A 306 -6.64 -6.39 1.67
CA ASP A 306 -5.75 -5.67 2.59
C ASP A 306 -6.57 -4.70 3.43
N LEU A 307 -6.60 -4.93 4.73
CA LEU A 307 -7.36 -4.14 5.69
C LEU A 307 -6.37 -3.50 6.66
N ARG A 308 -6.27 -2.17 6.68
CA ARG A 308 -5.50 -1.43 7.68
C ARG A 308 -6.44 -0.66 8.58
N LEU A 309 -6.42 -1.00 9.86
CA LEU A 309 -7.33 -0.50 10.87
C LEU A 309 -6.62 0.58 11.70
N GLN A 310 -7.01 1.83 11.53
CA GLN A 310 -6.58 2.91 12.41
C GLN A 310 -7.42 2.90 13.69
N MET A 311 -6.75 2.86 14.83
CA MET A 311 -7.41 2.95 16.13
C MET A 311 -7.22 4.36 16.69
N TYR A 312 -8.27 5.17 16.69
CA TYR A 312 -8.20 6.52 17.26
C TYR A 312 -7.87 6.49 18.77
N PRO A 313 -7.21 7.53 19.29
CA PRO A 313 -6.82 7.59 20.69
C PRO A 313 -8.03 7.60 21.66
N ILE A 314 -8.31 6.43 22.23
CA ILE A 314 -8.53 6.06 23.66
C ILE A 314 -9.66 6.72 24.46
N HIS A 315 -10.25 7.84 24.05
CA HIS A 315 -11.52 8.27 24.67
C HIS A 315 -12.72 7.42 24.19
N PHE A 316 -12.49 6.51 23.26
CA PHE A 316 -13.47 5.52 22.84
C PHE A 316 -13.73 4.47 23.92
N ASP A 317 -15.01 4.34 24.22
CA ASP A 317 -15.66 3.24 24.90
C ASP A 317 -15.08 1.88 24.46
N VAL A 318 -14.62 1.08 25.43
CA VAL A 318 -14.05 -0.25 25.19
C VAL A 318 -15.09 -1.15 24.52
N ASP A 319 -16.36 -0.97 24.87
CA ASP A 319 -17.45 -1.81 24.39
C ASP A 319 -17.66 -1.58 22.89
N ARG A 320 -17.65 -0.31 22.46
CA ARG A 320 -17.72 0.04 21.02
C ARG A 320 -16.57 -0.58 20.22
N TYR A 321 -15.36 -0.67 20.77
CA TYR A 321 -14.25 -1.31 20.06
C TYR A 321 -14.59 -2.77 19.71
N TRP A 322 -15.09 -3.53 20.69
CA TRP A 322 -15.41 -4.93 20.50
C TRP A 322 -16.65 -5.13 19.63
N ASP A 323 -17.61 -4.20 19.65
CA ASP A 323 -18.75 -4.23 18.75
C ASP A 323 -18.30 -4.12 17.28
N HIS A 324 -17.50 -3.11 16.95
CA HIS A 324 -16.98 -2.93 15.58
C HIS A 324 -16.05 -4.09 15.16
N TRP A 325 -15.23 -4.57 16.09
CA TRP A 325 -14.41 -5.76 15.85
C TRP A 325 -15.27 -7.00 15.56
N GLY A 326 -16.34 -7.22 16.32
CA GLY A 326 -17.26 -8.34 16.13
C GLY A 326 -17.96 -8.31 14.77
N ILE A 327 -18.28 -7.11 14.27
CA ILE A 327 -18.81 -6.91 12.90
C ILE A 327 -17.76 -7.38 11.87
N LEU A 328 -16.51 -6.93 12.00
CA LEU A 328 -15.43 -7.31 11.08
C LEU A 328 -15.15 -8.81 11.13
N GLU A 329 -15.03 -9.38 12.32
CA GLU A 329 -14.79 -10.80 12.54
C GLU A 329 -15.87 -11.64 11.88
N SER A 330 -17.14 -11.26 12.07
CA SER A 330 -18.28 -11.93 11.45
C SER A 330 -18.22 -11.84 9.92
N ALA A 331 -17.89 -10.65 9.38
CA ALA A 331 -17.75 -10.45 7.95
C ALA A 331 -16.61 -11.29 7.34
N LEU A 332 -15.46 -11.32 8.00
CA LEU A 332 -14.31 -12.14 7.61
C LEU A 332 -14.65 -13.62 7.65
N ARG A 333 -15.33 -14.09 8.71
CA ARG A 333 -15.76 -15.48 8.86
C ARG A 333 -16.68 -15.87 7.71
N GLU A 334 -17.74 -15.11 7.48
CA GLU A 334 -18.70 -15.36 6.41
C GLU A 334 -18.02 -15.29 5.02
N HIS A 335 -16.99 -14.45 4.85
CA HIS A 335 -16.32 -14.26 3.55
C HIS A 335 -15.38 -15.44 3.23
N PHE A 336 -14.62 -15.85 4.23
CA PHE A 336 -13.61 -16.91 4.15
C PHE A 336 -14.07 -18.24 4.76
N GLU A 337 -15.39 -18.45 4.85
CA GLU A 337 -16.00 -19.69 5.39
C GLU A 337 -15.45 -20.94 4.72
N SER A 338 -15.07 -20.85 3.44
CA SER A 338 -14.25 -21.85 2.77
C SER A 338 -12.76 -21.50 2.88
N THR A 339 -11.92 -22.50 3.13
CA THR A 339 -10.45 -22.39 3.27
C THR A 339 -9.69 -21.82 2.05
N ALA A 340 -10.38 -21.57 0.92
CA ALA A 340 -9.77 -21.01 -0.27
C ALA A 340 -9.78 -19.47 -0.24
N PHE A 341 -8.60 -18.86 -0.20
CA PHE A 341 -8.36 -17.45 -0.49
C PHE A 341 -7.04 -17.30 -1.26
N THR A 342 -6.70 -16.13 -1.78
CA THR A 342 -5.38 -15.91 -2.40
C THR A 342 -4.42 -15.20 -1.44
N ARG A 343 -4.86 -14.07 -0.89
CA ARG A 343 -4.09 -13.31 0.09
C ARG A 343 -5.04 -12.50 0.96
N LEU A 344 -4.85 -12.60 2.27
CA LEU A 344 -5.53 -11.77 3.26
C LEU A 344 -4.46 -11.07 4.11
N THR A 345 -4.40 -9.76 4.01
CA THR A 345 -3.61 -8.91 4.89
C THR A 345 -4.55 -8.13 5.80
N VAL A 346 -4.35 -8.24 7.11
CA VAL A 346 -5.06 -7.44 8.12
C VAL A 346 -4.01 -6.85 9.03
N SER A 347 -3.96 -5.53 9.10
CA SER A 347 -3.07 -4.78 9.95
C SER A 347 -3.86 -3.78 10.78
N GLY A 348 -3.32 -3.41 11.94
CA GLY A 348 -3.91 -2.39 12.79
C GLY A 348 -2.81 -1.51 13.38
N ALA A 349 -3.08 -0.22 13.48
CA ALA A 349 -2.20 0.75 14.12
C ALA A 349 -2.92 1.38 15.32
N GLY A 350 -2.29 1.27 16.48
CA GLY A 350 -2.68 1.94 17.72
C GLY A 350 -2.03 3.31 17.86
N LYS A 351 -1.98 3.79 19.10
CA LYS A 351 -1.25 5.00 19.47
C LYS A 351 0.25 4.70 19.55
N ASP A 352 1.09 5.73 19.37
CA ASP A 352 2.53 5.66 19.67
C ASP A 352 3.29 4.58 18.86
N ASP A 353 2.90 4.40 17.59
CA ASP A 353 3.47 3.44 16.63
C ASP A 353 3.31 1.94 16.98
N ASP A 354 2.48 1.61 17.97
CA ASP A 354 2.10 0.21 18.21
C ASP A 354 1.28 -0.31 17.03
N ARG A 355 1.70 -1.41 16.41
CA ARG A 355 1.09 -1.94 15.17
C ARG A 355 1.05 -3.46 15.21
N PHE A 356 0.00 -4.06 14.66
CA PHE A 356 0.01 -5.47 14.29
C PHE A 356 -0.15 -5.61 12.79
N SER A 357 0.40 -6.68 12.24
CA SER A 357 0.16 -7.10 10.87
C SER A 357 -0.03 -8.62 10.85
N LEU A 358 -0.99 -9.06 10.05
CA LEU A 358 -1.22 -10.45 9.73
C LEU A 358 -1.34 -10.53 8.23
N CYS A 359 -0.49 -11.31 7.59
CA CYS A 359 -0.52 -11.56 6.16
C CYS A 359 -0.57 -13.07 5.94
N ALA A 360 -1.73 -13.55 5.51
CA ALA A 360 -1.97 -14.93 5.17
C ALA A 360 -1.96 -15.10 3.65
N LEU A 361 -1.26 -16.12 3.17
CA LEU A 361 -1.20 -16.51 1.76
C LEU A 361 -1.84 -17.90 1.59
N SER A 362 -2.64 -18.10 0.55
CA SER A 362 -3.34 -19.36 0.25
C SER A 362 -3.27 -19.60 -1.28
N PRO A 363 -3.07 -20.85 -1.80
CA PRO A 363 -3.98 -21.99 -1.59
C PRO A 363 -3.37 -23.42 -1.42
N THR A 364 -2.04 -23.60 -1.42
CA THR A 364 -1.41 -24.96 -1.37
C THR A 364 -0.52 -25.19 -0.15
N ILE A 365 0.12 -24.13 0.33
CA ILE A 365 0.94 -24.13 1.55
C ILE A 365 0.54 -22.87 2.30
N PRO A 366 -0.41 -22.94 3.25
CA PRO A 366 -0.87 -21.77 3.97
C PRO A 366 0.30 -21.22 4.79
N ALA A 367 0.84 -20.10 4.34
CA ALA A 367 1.88 -19.36 5.03
C ALA A 367 1.23 -18.17 5.73
N LEU A 368 1.60 -17.97 6.99
CA LEU A 368 1.05 -16.94 7.83
C LEU A 368 2.20 -16.09 8.40
N ASN A 369 2.34 -14.88 7.89
CA ASN A 369 3.27 -13.90 8.42
C ASN A 369 2.54 -13.03 9.44
N ILE A 370 3.05 -13.00 10.66
CA ILE A 370 2.46 -12.29 11.80
C ILE A 370 3.52 -11.33 12.31
N GLY A 371 3.22 -10.03 12.26
CA GLY A 371 4.01 -8.97 12.86
C GLY A 371 3.28 -8.27 13.99
N PHE A 372 4.03 -7.84 15.01
CA PHE A 372 3.56 -6.93 16.05
C PHE A 372 4.73 -6.06 16.43
N ASN A 373 4.58 -4.75 16.34
CA ASN A 373 5.56 -3.80 16.79
C ASN A 373 4.98 -3.10 18.02
N SER A 374 5.72 -3.12 19.13
CA SER A 374 5.37 -2.41 20.36
C SER A 374 6.49 -1.44 20.69
N HIS A 375 6.18 -0.16 20.83
CA HIS A 375 7.17 0.86 21.19
C HIS A 375 7.59 0.74 22.68
N TYR A 376 6.70 0.23 23.54
CA TYR A 376 6.95 0.12 24.98
C TYR A 376 7.37 -1.28 25.42
N GLN A 377 8.33 -1.34 26.36
CA GLN A 377 8.74 -2.57 27.06
C GLN A 377 7.66 -3.08 28.03
N GLU A 378 6.74 -2.20 28.45
CA GLU A 378 5.59 -2.55 29.28
C GLU A 378 4.33 -2.56 28.41
N PHE A 379 3.69 -3.72 28.31
CA PHE A 379 2.39 -3.87 27.67
C PHE A 379 1.35 -3.05 28.43
N ASN A 380 0.96 -1.90 27.90
CA ASN A 380 -0.18 -1.15 28.42
C ASN A 380 -1.51 -1.87 28.04
N ARG A 381 -2.64 -1.43 28.60
CA ARG A 381 -3.98 -2.02 28.31
C ARG A 381 -4.42 -1.93 26.84
N LEU A 382 -3.92 -0.97 26.06
CA LEU A 382 -4.22 -0.83 24.63
C LEU A 382 -3.45 -1.84 23.80
N ASN A 383 -2.21 -2.16 24.19
CA ASN A 383 -1.40 -3.19 23.56
C ASN A 383 -2.10 -4.55 23.67
N MET A 384 -2.81 -4.77 24.78
CA MET A 384 -3.67 -5.94 24.96
C MET A 384 -4.87 -5.98 24.00
N ARG A 385 -5.42 -4.84 23.54
CA ARG A 385 -6.51 -4.83 22.55
C ARG A 385 -6.01 -5.24 21.18
N LEU A 386 -4.94 -4.61 20.69
CA LEU A 386 -4.31 -4.96 19.40
C LEU A 386 -3.95 -6.45 19.36
N LEU A 387 -3.37 -6.94 20.45
CA LEU A 387 -2.93 -8.33 20.56
C LEU A 387 -4.10 -9.31 20.72
N ARG A 388 -5.13 -8.97 21.50
CA ARG A 388 -6.36 -9.77 21.56
C ARG A 388 -7.08 -9.80 20.21
N THR A 389 -7.08 -8.69 19.48
CA THR A 389 -7.59 -8.62 18.11
C THR A 389 -6.80 -9.54 17.17
N LEU A 390 -5.47 -9.51 17.24
CA LEU A 390 -4.63 -10.44 16.51
C LEU A 390 -4.96 -11.90 16.87
N CYS A 391 -5.13 -12.21 18.15
CA CYS A 391 -5.48 -13.56 18.58
C CYS A 391 -6.89 -13.97 18.12
N ASN A 392 -7.87 -13.06 18.10
CA ASN A 392 -9.20 -13.30 17.53
C ASN A 392 -9.11 -13.58 16.02
N LEU A 393 -8.28 -12.85 15.28
CA LEU A 393 -8.02 -13.15 13.86
C LEU A 393 -7.47 -14.56 13.67
N LEU A 394 -6.50 -14.95 14.49
CA LEU A 394 -5.90 -16.30 14.44
C LEU A 394 -6.88 -17.41 14.80
N SER A 395 -8.01 -17.09 15.45
CA SER A 395 -9.09 -18.04 15.70
C SER A 395 -10.02 -18.26 14.50
N LEU A 396 -9.90 -17.44 13.44
CA LEU A 396 -10.70 -17.62 12.23
C LEU A 396 -10.39 -18.97 11.57
N PRO A 397 -11.42 -19.75 11.14
CA PRO A 397 -11.21 -21.07 10.56
C PRO A 397 -10.23 -21.09 9.37
N CYS A 398 -10.29 -20.07 8.51
CA CYS A 398 -9.39 -19.92 7.36
C CYS A 398 -7.93 -19.65 7.74
N LEU A 399 -7.67 -19.15 8.95
CA LEU A 399 -6.34 -18.86 9.49
C LEU A 399 -5.85 -19.90 10.50
N SER A 400 -6.71 -20.86 10.88
CA SER A 400 -6.42 -21.85 11.93
C SER A 400 -5.50 -23.00 11.48
N GLN A 401 -5.23 -23.12 10.18
CA GLN A 401 -4.44 -24.24 9.62
C GLN A 401 -3.18 -23.82 8.84
N PRO A 402 -2.33 -22.91 9.34
CA PRO A 402 -1.11 -22.55 8.65
C PRO A 402 -0.08 -23.68 8.74
N CYS A 403 0.62 -23.96 7.64
CA CYS A 403 1.74 -24.90 7.60
C CYS A 403 3.06 -24.21 7.98
N THR A 404 3.20 -22.93 7.63
CA THR A 404 4.37 -22.11 7.96
C THR A 404 3.91 -20.84 8.67
N ILE A 405 4.52 -20.51 9.80
CA ILE A 405 4.30 -19.23 10.50
C ILE A 405 5.60 -18.43 10.53
N LEU A 406 5.57 -17.17 10.10
CA LEU A 406 6.63 -16.20 10.36
C LEU A 406 6.16 -15.27 11.47
N VAL A 407 6.82 -15.28 12.63
CA VAL A 407 6.51 -14.42 13.77
C VAL A 407 7.57 -13.33 13.90
N ARG A 408 7.16 -12.07 13.75
CA ARG A 408 8.02 -10.90 13.83
C ARG A 408 7.64 -10.01 15.00
N ASN A 409 8.57 -9.87 15.94
CA ASN A 409 8.49 -8.90 17.04
C ASN A 409 7.29 -9.06 18.01
N ILE A 410 6.60 -10.20 18.04
CA ILE A 410 5.41 -10.44 18.87
C ILE A 410 5.71 -11.30 20.08
N ASP A 411 5.12 -10.94 21.21
CA ASP A 411 4.89 -11.79 22.37
C ASP A 411 3.73 -12.80 22.14
N LEU A 412 3.57 -13.34 20.93
CA LEU A 412 2.38 -14.14 20.53
C LEU A 412 2.13 -15.33 21.47
N PHE A 413 3.23 -15.86 22.03
CA PHE A 413 3.24 -17.02 22.89
C PHE A 413 3.35 -16.70 24.38
N SER A 414 3.33 -15.42 24.74
CA SER A 414 3.43 -15.00 26.13
C SER A 414 2.18 -15.42 26.89
N ALA A 415 2.35 -16.13 28.01
CA ALA A 415 1.21 -16.47 28.86
C ALA A 415 0.52 -15.25 29.49
N ARG A 416 1.14 -14.06 29.42
CA ARG A 416 0.52 -12.80 29.84
C ARG A 416 -0.69 -12.44 28.98
N LEU A 417 -0.78 -12.98 27.76
CA LEU A 417 -1.95 -12.84 26.89
C LEU A 417 -3.13 -13.70 27.33
N HIS A 418 -2.87 -14.66 28.20
CA HIS A 418 -3.85 -15.58 28.76
C HIS A 418 -4.13 -15.18 30.21
N ASP A 419 -4.43 -13.90 30.44
CA ASP A 419 -4.84 -13.46 31.76
C ASP A 419 -6.03 -14.31 32.23
N ARG A 420 -5.94 -14.83 33.46
CA ARG A 420 -6.74 -15.96 33.97
C ARG A 420 -8.24 -15.70 34.02
N ASN A 421 -8.66 -14.45 33.88
CA ASN A 421 -10.05 -14.04 34.01
C ASN A 421 -10.84 -14.09 32.70
N ASP A 422 -10.17 -14.11 31.55
CA ASP A 422 -10.84 -14.24 30.26
C ASP A 422 -10.75 -15.71 29.80
N ASN A 423 -11.89 -16.30 29.40
CA ASN A 423 -11.99 -17.66 28.82
C ASN A 423 -11.31 -17.77 27.43
N PHE A 424 -10.21 -17.05 27.22
CA PHE A 424 -9.50 -17.00 25.96
C PHE A 424 -8.82 -18.33 25.69
N THR A 425 -9.28 -19.03 24.65
CA THR A 425 -8.64 -20.27 24.22
C THR A 425 -7.54 -19.89 23.22
N PRO A 426 -6.26 -20.23 23.46
CA PRO A 426 -5.19 -19.90 22.53
C PRO A 426 -5.48 -20.47 21.14
N PRO A 427 -5.09 -19.76 20.06
CA PRO A 427 -5.23 -20.29 18.71
C PRO A 427 -4.48 -21.62 18.60
N SER A 428 -5.12 -22.60 17.97
CA SER A 428 -4.51 -23.92 17.77
C SER A 428 -3.58 -23.84 16.56
N PHE A 429 -2.28 -24.00 16.79
CA PHE A 429 -1.28 -24.10 15.72
C PHE A 429 -0.94 -25.57 15.41
N ALA A 430 -1.95 -26.43 15.47
CA ALA A 430 -1.78 -27.88 15.39
C ALA A 430 -1.14 -28.38 14.09
N THR A 431 -1.26 -27.61 13.01
CA THR A 431 -0.80 -27.98 11.66
C THR A 431 0.53 -27.34 11.25
N VAL A 432 1.08 -26.45 12.09
CA VAL A 432 2.31 -25.72 11.78
C VAL A 432 3.49 -26.68 11.80
N ARG A 433 4.16 -26.79 10.65
CA ARG A 433 5.35 -27.60 10.45
C ARG A 433 6.61 -26.78 10.47
N GLU A 434 6.52 -25.51 10.10
CA GLU A 434 7.66 -24.60 10.06
C GLU A 434 7.30 -23.32 10.80
N ILE A 435 8.21 -22.87 11.67
CA ILE A 435 8.12 -21.56 12.28
C ILE A 435 9.40 -20.78 12.02
N ILE A 436 9.26 -19.54 11.59
CA ILE A 436 10.37 -18.60 11.45
C ILE A 436 10.14 -17.50 12.48
N VAL A 437 11.09 -17.28 13.38
CA VAL A 437 10.96 -16.34 14.48
C VAL A 437 12.05 -15.30 14.39
N THR A 438 11.69 -14.03 14.55
CA THR A 438 12.67 -12.93 14.53
C THR A 438 12.85 -12.26 15.89
N ARG A 439 14.06 -11.76 16.11
CA ARG A 439 14.51 -10.90 17.21
C ARG A 439 13.80 -11.12 18.56
N SER A 440 12.77 -10.33 18.88
CA SER A 440 12.11 -10.32 20.19
C SER A 440 11.09 -11.43 20.39
N ALA A 441 10.69 -12.13 19.34
CA ALA A 441 9.74 -13.23 19.47
C ALA A 441 10.42 -14.53 19.94
N VAL A 442 11.76 -14.63 19.90
CA VAL A 442 12.49 -15.87 20.25
C VAL A 442 12.29 -16.27 21.70
N ASP A 443 12.42 -15.35 22.65
CA ASP A 443 12.28 -15.68 24.07
C ASP A 443 10.90 -16.26 24.37
N ASN A 444 9.86 -15.62 23.85
CA ASN A 444 8.49 -16.08 24.00
C ASN A 444 8.25 -17.41 23.31
N PHE A 445 8.80 -17.59 22.11
CA PHE A 445 8.71 -18.84 21.36
C PHE A 445 9.37 -19.99 22.12
N VAL A 446 10.60 -19.79 22.61
CA VAL A 446 11.33 -20.80 23.40
C VAL A 446 10.56 -21.13 24.68
N HIS A 447 10.04 -20.12 25.38
CA HIS A 447 9.16 -20.34 26.52
C HIS A 447 7.87 -21.09 26.16
N ALA A 448 7.31 -20.86 24.98
CA ALA A 448 6.13 -21.57 24.49
C ALA A 448 6.39 -23.05 24.28
N LEU A 449 7.57 -23.39 23.73
CA LEU A 449 7.97 -24.78 23.52
C LEU A 449 8.15 -25.53 24.86
N LEU A 450 8.61 -24.83 25.90
CA LEU A 450 8.78 -25.40 27.24
C LEU A 450 7.47 -25.49 28.03
N ARG A 451 6.47 -24.68 27.70
CA ARG A 451 5.19 -24.62 28.43
C ARG A 451 4.17 -25.59 27.82
N ASN A 452 3.40 -26.24 28.69
CA ASN A 452 2.33 -27.18 28.33
C ASN A 452 2.82 -28.39 27.52
N LEU A 453 3.84 -29.11 28.02
CA LEU A 453 4.35 -30.33 27.40
C LEU A 453 3.26 -31.38 27.11
N ASP A 454 2.21 -31.45 27.92
CA ASP A 454 1.07 -32.35 27.73
C ASP A 454 0.11 -31.91 26.60
N ARG A 455 0.17 -30.63 26.22
CA ARG A 455 -0.67 -30.00 25.19
C ARG A 455 0.17 -28.97 24.43
N PRO A 456 1.16 -29.41 23.64
CA PRO A 456 2.08 -28.53 22.96
C PRO A 456 1.30 -27.61 22.01
N LEU A 457 1.67 -26.34 21.96
CA LEU A 457 1.03 -25.36 21.09
C LEU A 457 1.27 -25.67 19.60
N LEU A 458 2.44 -26.23 19.29
CA LEU A 458 2.92 -26.54 17.94
C LEU A 458 3.22 -28.04 17.79
N PRO A 459 2.23 -28.95 17.89
CA PRO A 459 2.45 -30.39 17.91
C PRO A 459 3.11 -30.93 16.62
N ALA A 460 2.83 -30.32 15.47
CA ALA A 460 3.36 -30.75 14.17
C ALA A 460 4.68 -30.07 13.76
N LEU A 461 5.32 -29.29 14.64
CA LEU A 461 6.54 -28.55 14.32
C LEU A 461 7.69 -29.48 13.94
N GLN A 462 8.27 -29.23 12.77
CA GLN A 462 9.41 -29.96 12.20
C GLN A 462 10.60 -29.04 11.88
N SER A 463 10.37 -27.77 11.57
CA SER A 463 11.42 -26.81 11.21
C SER A 463 11.33 -25.54 12.03
N ILE A 464 12.48 -25.07 12.53
CA ILE A 464 12.62 -23.81 13.27
C ILE A 464 13.63 -22.93 12.54
N GLY A 465 13.17 -21.82 11.96
CA GLY A 465 14.01 -20.75 11.44
C GLY A 465 14.15 -19.64 12.48
N LEU A 466 15.36 -19.20 12.76
CA LEU A 466 15.68 -18.09 13.64
C LEU A 466 16.37 -17.03 12.78
N ARG A 467 15.81 -15.81 12.74
CA ARG A 467 16.35 -14.73 11.90
C ARG A 467 16.57 -13.44 12.66
N GLU A 468 17.66 -12.75 12.36
CA GLU A 468 17.95 -11.42 12.92
C GLU A 468 17.95 -11.41 14.46
N THR A 469 18.39 -12.51 15.07
CA THR A 469 18.38 -12.70 16.52
C THR A 469 19.77 -12.58 17.11
N LEU A 470 19.80 -12.07 18.35
CA LEU A 470 21.00 -11.97 19.16
C LEU A 470 20.97 -13.13 20.17
N PHE A 471 21.91 -14.07 20.03
CA PHE A 471 22.11 -15.18 20.98
C PHE A 471 23.42 -15.07 21.75
N CYS A 472 24.25 -14.08 21.42
CA CYS A 472 25.54 -13.86 22.07
C CYS A 472 25.79 -12.35 22.25
N GLY A 473 25.78 -11.90 23.50
CA GLY A 473 26.38 -10.65 23.93
C GLY A 473 27.89 -10.64 23.70
N THR A 474 28.54 -9.50 23.91
CA THR A 474 29.98 -9.32 23.66
C THR A 474 30.91 -10.18 24.56
N ASN A 475 30.36 -10.93 25.52
CA ASN A 475 31.13 -11.81 26.42
C ASN A 475 30.91 -13.28 26.07
N LEU A 476 31.91 -13.86 25.40
CA LEU A 476 31.99 -15.23 24.86
C LEU A 476 31.85 -16.39 25.87
N HIS A 477 31.70 -16.13 27.17
CA HIS A 477 31.77 -17.15 28.22
C HIS A 477 30.44 -17.55 28.86
N VAL A 478 29.33 -17.01 28.36
CA VAL A 478 27.98 -17.43 28.77
C VAL A 478 27.24 -17.83 27.53
N ILE A 479 27.01 -19.14 27.35
CA ILE A 479 25.94 -19.60 26.45
C ILE A 479 24.68 -18.91 26.94
N GLU A 480 24.13 -17.99 26.14
CA GLU A 480 23.02 -17.18 26.61
C GLU A 480 21.87 -18.11 27.05
N PRO A 481 21.16 -17.76 28.15
CA PRO A 481 20.04 -18.54 28.66
C PRO A 481 19.03 -18.96 27.60
N ILE A 482 18.89 -18.18 26.53
CA ILE A 482 18.00 -18.43 25.39
C ILE A 482 18.42 -19.68 24.61
N LEU A 483 19.71 -19.84 24.28
CA LEU A 483 20.20 -21.01 23.53
C LEU A 483 20.07 -22.27 24.38
N THR A 484 20.45 -22.20 25.66
CA THR A 484 20.26 -23.29 26.61
C THR A 484 18.79 -23.69 26.74
N SER A 485 17.89 -22.69 26.76
CA SER A 485 16.45 -22.94 26.83
C SER A 485 15.91 -23.54 25.53
N LEU A 486 16.42 -23.13 24.36
CA LEU A 486 16.08 -23.72 23.07
C LEU A 486 16.52 -25.19 23.00
N ILE A 487 17.75 -25.50 23.40
CA ILE A 487 18.26 -26.88 23.50
C ILE A 487 17.34 -27.70 24.40
N GLY A 488 17.09 -27.22 25.63
CA GLY A 488 16.22 -27.89 26.59
C GLY A 488 14.81 -28.13 26.05
N ALA A 489 14.26 -27.19 25.29
CA ALA A 489 12.94 -27.29 24.69
C ALA A 489 12.88 -28.36 23.59
N VAL A 490 13.88 -28.40 22.70
CA VAL A 490 13.94 -29.38 21.61
C VAL A 490 14.16 -30.78 22.16
N VAL A 491 15.08 -30.95 23.11
CA VAL A 491 15.34 -32.24 23.78
C VAL A 491 14.11 -32.74 24.52
N ALA A 492 13.46 -31.88 25.33
CA ALA A 492 12.26 -32.27 26.06
C ALA A 492 11.14 -32.75 25.13
N ARG A 493 11.00 -32.10 23.96
CA ARG A 493 10.01 -32.44 22.96
C ARG A 493 10.28 -33.80 22.29
N GLU A 494 11.54 -34.14 22.01
CA GLU A 494 11.88 -35.49 21.49
C GLU A 494 11.53 -36.61 22.47
N HIS A 495 11.72 -36.37 23.77
CA HIS A 495 11.49 -37.38 24.80
C HIS A 495 10.01 -37.67 25.04
N LEU A 496 9.11 -36.74 24.72
CA LEU A 496 7.68 -36.87 25.03
C LEU A 496 6.94 -37.84 24.11
N GLY A 497 7.51 -38.26 22.98
CA GLY A 497 7.01 -39.33 22.09
C GLY A 497 5.64 -39.09 21.41
N ALA A 498 4.80 -38.21 21.96
CA ALA A 498 3.47 -37.86 21.49
C ALA A 498 3.47 -36.73 20.46
N VAL A 499 4.65 -36.21 20.12
CA VAL A 499 4.83 -34.98 19.34
C VAL A 499 5.86 -35.22 18.23
N GLN A 500 5.68 -34.61 17.05
CA GLN A 500 6.65 -34.76 15.96
C GLN A 500 8.01 -34.17 16.38
N SER A 501 9.09 -34.90 16.13
CA SER A 501 10.44 -34.38 16.38
C SER A 501 10.73 -33.20 15.45
N VAL A 502 11.43 -32.19 16.01
CA VAL A 502 12.06 -31.15 15.18
C VAL A 502 13.13 -31.86 14.35
N LYS A 503 13.24 -31.50 13.06
CA LYS A 503 14.19 -32.07 12.11
C LYS A 503 15.24 -31.07 11.68
N THR A 504 14.86 -29.79 11.60
CA THR A 504 15.73 -28.73 11.09
C THR A 504 15.68 -27.50 11.99
N ILE A 505 16.85 -26.92 12.27
CA ILE A 505 17.01 -25.59 12.88
C ILE A 505 17.89 -24.76 11.95
N ASP A 506 17.38 -23.64 11.46
CA ASP A 506 18.08 -22.74 10.54
C ASP A 506 18.32 -21.39 11.22
N PHE A 507 19.57 -20.91 11.18
CA PHE A 507 19.99 -19.61 11.67
C PHE A 507 20.44 -18.73 10.50
N SER A 508 19.66 -17.70 10.21
CA SER A 508 19.99 -16.75 9.14
C SER A 508 20.13 -15.34 9.69
N GLN A 509 21.24 -14.67 9.43
CA GLN A 509 21.51 -13.31 9.92
C GLN A 509 21.48 -13.21 11.45
N CYS A 510 21.86 -14.28 12.13
CA CYS A 510 21.92 -14.36 13.59
C CYS A 510 23.33 -14.07 14.10
N ARG A 511 23.42 -13.47 15.29
CA ARG A 511 24.70 -13.34 15.99
C ARG A 511 24.94 -14.57 16.86
N LEU A 512 25.67 -15.54 16.30
CA LEU A 512 26.07 -16.80 16.93
C LEU A 512 27.57 -17.02 16.81
N THR A 513 28.10 -17.89 17.66
CA THR A 513 29.44 -18.44 17.53
C THR A 513 29.37 -19.86 16.97
N GLU A 514 30.42 -20.27 16.27
CA GLU A 514 30.57 -21.67 15.79
C GLU A 514 30.41 -22.66 16.95
N THR A 515 31.05 -22.38 18.09
CA THR A 515 30.92 -23.19 19.32
C THR A 515 29.47 -23.34 19.79
N ALA A 516 28.64 -22.30 19.68
CA ALA A 516 27.23 -22.37 20.07
C ALA A 516 26.42 -23.27 19.11
N VAL A 517 26.74 -23.22 17.82
CA VAL A 517 26.13 -24.08 16.78
C VAL A 517 26.54 -25.54 16.99
N ASP A 518 27.83 -25.79 17.24
CA ASP A 518 28.36 -27.13 17.52
C ASP A 518 27.71 -27.75 18.76
N LEU A 519 27.59 -26.98 19.84
CA LEU A 519 26.95 -27.45 21.08
C LEU A 519 25.47 -27.78 20.89
N LEU A 520 24.75 -27.00 20.07
CA LEU A 520 23.36 -27.31 19.72
C LEU A 520 23.31 -28.60 18.90
N ALA A 521 24.15 -28.75 17.87
CA ALA A 521 24.20 -29.95 17.04
C ALA A 521 24.56 -31.21 17.84
N GLU A 522 25.48 -31.12 18.81
CA GLU A 522 25.84 -32.22 19.72
C GLU A 522 24.67 -32.58 20.66
N ALA A 523 23.96 -31.58 21.18
CA ALA A 523 22.86 -31.79 22.13
C ALA A 523 21.59 -32.36 21.48
N VAL A 524 21.37 -32.14 20.18
CA VAL A 524 20.22 -32.65 19.42
C VAL A 524 20.67 -33.39 18.16
N PRO A 525 21.27 -34.60 18.28
CA PRO A 525 21.95 -35.28 17.18
C PRO A 525 21.04 -35.72 16.03
N ASN A 526 19.72 -35.72 16.22
CA ASN A 526 18.73 -36.05 15.19
C ASN A 526 18.22 -34.81 14.42
N VAL A 527 18.74 -33.63 14.73
CA VAL A 527 18.30 -32.34 14.17
C VAL A 527 19.41 -31.75 13.31
N GLU A 528 19.10 -31.45 12.05
CA GLU A 528 20.01 -30.75 11.15
C GLU A 528 20.06 -29.26 11.53
N VAL A 529 21.25 -28.76 11.85
CA VAL A 529 21.47 -27.35 12.21
C VAL A 529 22.17 -26.62 11.06
N PHE A 530 21.55 -25.57 10.55
CA PHE A 530 22.08 -24.71 9.47
C PHE A 530 22.41 -23.32 10.02
N TRP A 531 23.53 -22.75 9.60
CA TRP A 531 23.93 -21.38 9.94
C TRP A 531 24.57 -20.68 8.75
N ASP A 532 24.12 -19.47 8.42
CA ASP A 532 24.57 -18.72 7.25
C ASP A 532 25.93 -17.98 7.40
N GLU A 533 26.61 -18.16 8.55
CA GLU A 533 27.89 -17.54 8.92
C GLU A 533 27.92 -15.99 8.89
N ARG A 534 26.77 -15.34 8.67
CA ARG A 534 26.69 -13.87 8.58
C ARG A 534 26.49 -13.28 9.96
N CYS A 535 27.59 -13.03 10.67
CA CYS A 535 27.57 -12.32 11.94
C CYS A 535 27.32 -10.81 11.72
N LEU A 536 26.08 -10.36 11.95
CA LEU A 536 25.73 -8.94 11.92
C LEU A 536 26.23 -8.22 13.18
N SER A 537 26.86 -7.06 12.99
CA SER A 537 27.19 -6.16 14.11
C SER A 537 25.92 -5.59 14.78
N PRO A 538 25.97 -5.18 16.05
CA PRO A 538 24.85 -4.54 16.74
C PRO A 538 24.27 -3.34 15.98
N ASN A 539 25.14 -2.55 15.32
CA ASN A 539 24.73 -1.41 14.52
C ASN A 539 23.99 -1.85 13.25
N GLN A 540 24.45 -2.89 12.56
CA GLN A 540 23.73 -3.43 11.40
C GLN A 540 22.36 -4.00 11.79
N LEU A 541 22.23 -4.63 12.96
CA LEU A 541 20.93 -5.08 13.50
C LEU A 541 20.03 -3.91 13.92
N ALA A 542 20.61 -2.82 14.42
CA ALA A 542 19.87 -1.58 14.70
C ALA A 542 19.42 -0.89 13.41
N ASP A 543 20.26 -0.85 12.37
CA ASP A 543 19.92 -0.32 11.06
C ASP A 543 18.85 -1.17 10.37
N LEU A 544 18.91 -2.50 10.53
CA LEU A 544 17.85 -3.40 10.09
C LEU A 544 16.53 -3.08 10.79
N ARG A 545 16.54 -2.70 12.08
CA ARG A 545 15.32 -2.27 12.80
C ARG A 545 14.59 -1.13 12.10
N HIS A 546 15.34 -0.19 11.52
CA HIS A 546 14.79 0.96 10.82
C HIS A 546 14.47 0.67 9.34
N ARG A 547 15.07 -0.37 8.75
CA ARG A 547 14.81 -0.78 7.35
C ARG A 547 13.75 -1.86 7.21
N SER A 548 13.51 -2.65 8.27
CA SER A 548 12.59 -3.77 8.31
C SER A 548 11.22 -3.38 8.81
N GLU A 549 10.89 -2.09 8.86
CA GLU A 549 9.54 -1.70 9.26
C GLU A 549 8.56 -2.29 8.24
N PRO A 550 7.54 -3.03 8.69
CA PRO A 550 6.55 -3.67 7.82
C PRO A 550 5.61 -2.67 7.13
N GLU A 551 6.01 -1.39 6.99
CA GLU A 551 5.18 -0.32 6.45
C GLU A 551 4.66 -0.63 5.04
N HIS A 552 5.23 -1.61 4.33
CA HIS A 552 4.85 -1.96 2.96
C HIS A 552 4.47 -3.44 2.77
N GLU A 553 4.10 -4.19 3.82
CA GLU A 553 3.58 -5.55 3.60
C GLU A 553 2.14 -5.59 3.06
N GLY A 554 1.46 -4.44 3.00
CA GLY A 554 0.18 -4.25 2.33
C GLY A 554 0.30 -4.06 0.82
N ILE A 555 -0.80 -4.25 0.08
CA ILE A 555 -0.89 -3.97 -1.35
C ILE A 555 -1.32 -2.52 -1.64
N MET A 556 -1.74 -1.76 -0.63
CA MET A 556 -2.20 -0.38 -0.81
C MET A 556 -1.12 0.53 -1.39
N GLY A 557 0.13 0.43 -0.91
CA GLY A 557 1.26 1.20 -1.45
C GLY A 557 1.45 0.95 -2.95
N ASP A 558 1.54 -0.33 -3.32
CA ASP A 558 1.63 -0.77 -4.73
C ASP A 558 0.46 -0.23 -5.57
N ILE A 559 -0.77 -0.30 -5.05
CA ILE A 559 -1.97 0.18 -5.76
C ILE A 559 -1.92 1.70 -5.95
N ILE A 560 -1.52 2.46 -4.93
CA ILE A 560 -1.41 3.93 -5.02
C ILE A 560 -0.33 4.30 -6.03
N GLU A 561 0.85 3.69 -5.94
CA GLU A 561 1.95 3.95 -6.87
C GLU A 561 1.56 3.63 -8.31
N GLU A 562 0.87 2.49 -8.55
CA GLU A 562 0.34 2.14 -9.87
C GLU A 562 -0.75 3.12 -10.34
N ALA A 563 -1.66 3.51 -9.45
CA ALA A 563 -2.79 4.36 -9.80
C ALA A 563 -2.38 5.82 -10.06
N GLN A 564 -1.26 6.29 -9.52
CA GLN A 564 -0.66 7.58 -9.85
C GLN A 564 0.00 7.59 -11.25
N LEU A 565 0.20 6.42 -11.85
CA LEU A 565 0.83 6.28 -13.16
C LEU A 565 -0.23 6.07 -14.26
N PRO A 566 -0.14 6.84 -15.37
CA PRO A 566 -1.04 6.68 -16.49
C PRO A 566 -0.77 5.42 -17.33
N TYR A 567 0.42 4.80 -17.25
CA TYR A 567 0.81 3.65 -18.08
C TYR A 567 1.59 2.60 -17.29
#